data_AF-A0A1S8YI38-F1
#
_entry.id   AF-A0A1S8YI38-F1
#
_cell.length_a   1.000
_cell.length_b   1.000
_cell.length_c   1.000
_cell.angle_alpha   90.00
_cell.angle_beta   90.00
_cell.angle_gamma   90.00
#
_symmetry.space_group_name_H-M   'P 1'
#
loop_
_entity.id
_entity.type
_entity.pdbx_description
1 polymer ?
#
loop_
_entity_poly.entity_id
_entity_poly.type
_entity_poly.pdbx_seq_one_letter_code
_entity_poly.pdbx_strand_id
1 'polypeptide(L)' 'MNKGFDGFLIIIWAFTFFPCYRMSRKAGFGWAMAIFLSMPGLHFIMLYVFAFMKWPTLPDA' A
#
# COMPACT_ATOMS: atom_id res chain seq x y z
N MET A 1 -25.29 12.00 -1.88
CA MET A 1 -24.54 10.74 -1.64
C MET A 1 -24.94 9.71 -2.67
N ASN A 2 -24.15 9.58 -3.74
CA ASN A 2 -24.38 8.60 -4.81
C ASN A 2 -23.77 7.26 -4.38
N LYS A 3 -24.55 6.44 -3.67
CA LYS A 3 -24.10 5.18 -3.03
C LYS A 3 -23.34 4.20 -3.96
N GLY A 4 -23.47 4.32 -5.28
CA GLY A 4 -22.77 3.49 -6.26
C GLY A 4 -21.31 3.85 -6.51
N PHE A 5 -20.92 5.12 -6.35
CA PHE A 5 -19.53 5.56 -6.62
C PHE A 5 -18.61 5.24 -5.43
N ASP A 6 -19.11 5.41 -4.21
CA ASP A 6 -18.34 5.22 -2.98
C ASP A 6 -17.92 3.74 -2.79
N GLY A 7 -18.81 2.79 -3.10
CA GLY A 7 -18.52 1.35 -2.99
C GLY A 7 -17.46 0.87 -3.99
N PHE A 8 -17.48 1.40 -5.21
CA PHE A 8 -16.51 1.06 -6.25
C PHE A 8 -15.08 1.53 -5.88
N LEU A 9 -14.96 2.73 -5.30
CA LEU A 9 -13.69 3.25 -4.82
C LEU A 9 -13.09 2.39 -3.69
N ILE A 10 -13.92 1.89 -2.76
CA ILE A 10 -13.47 1.02 -1.67
C ILE A 10 -12.98 -0.33 -2.21
N ILE A 11 -13.67 -0.90 -3.22
CA ILE A 11 -13.25 -2.16 -3.85
C ILE A 11 -11.89 -2.00 -4.53
N ILE A 12 -11.70 -0.92 -5.29
CA ILE A 12 -10.41 -0.62 -5.92
C ILE A 12 -9.34 -0.46 -4.85
N TRP A 13 -9.61 0.32 -3.79
CA TRP A 13 -8.70 0.54 -2.68
C TRP A 13 -8.29 -0.75 -1.98
N ALA A 14 -9.22 -1.68 -1.76
CA ALA A 14 -8.91 -2.99 -1.18
C ALA A 14 -8.00 -3.83 -2.08
N PHE A 15 -8.20 -3.76 -3.40
CA PHE A 15 -7.34 -4.44 -4.38
C PHE A 15 -5.92 -3.87 -4.40
N THR A 16 -5.75 -2.56 -4.30
CA THR A 16 -4.44 -1.91 -4.21
C THR A 16 -3.82 -2.00 -2.81
N PHE A 17 -4.61 -2.15 -1.75
CA PHE A 17 -4.13 -2.38 -0.38
C PHE A 17 -3.37 -3.69 -0.25
N PHE A 18 -3.82 -4.76 -0.91
CA PHE A 18 -3.19 -6.08 -0.83
C PHE A 18 -1.70 -6.12 -1.23
N PRO A 19 -1.29 -5.63 -2.42
CA PRO A 19 0.13 -5.56 -2.79
C PRO A 19 0.93 -4.61 -1.89
N CYS A 20 0.32 -3.51 -1.42
CA CYS A 20 0.97 -2.58 -0.47
C CYS A 20 1.24 -3.21 0.88
N TYR A 21 0.28 -3.98 1.39
CA TYR A 21 0.46 -4.75 2.61
C TYR A 21 1.60 -5.76 2.46
N ARG A 22 1.65 -6.47 1.32
CA ARG A 22 2.74 -7.41 1.03
C ARG A 22 4.10 -6.72 0.91
N MET A 23 4.18 -5.56 0.26
CA MET A 23 5.41 -4.76 0.14
C MET A 23 5.87 -4.22 1.49
N SER A 24 4.95 -3.63 2.27
CA SER A 24 5.21 -3.13 3.63
C SER A 24 5.82 -4.23 4.50
N ARG A 25 5.20 -5.42 4.51
CA ARG A 25 5.69 -6.58 5.28
C ARG A 25 7.07 -7.04 4.80
N LYS A 26 7.32 -7.10 3.48
CA LYS A 26 8.63 -7.47 2.92
C LYS A 26 9.73 -6.47 3.26
N ALA A 27 9.39 -5.20 3.39
CA ALA A 27 10.31 -4.15 3.81
C ALA A 27 10.39 -3.99 5.33
N GLY A 28 9.84 -4.91 6.12
CA GLY A 28 9.91 -4.90 7.58
C GLY A 28 8.96 -3.92 8.28
N PHE A 29 8.06 -3.27 7.54
CA PHE A 29 7.10 -2.33 8.09
C PHE A 29 5.77 -3.00 8.45
N GLY A 30 5.18 -2.53 9.56
CA GLY A 30 3.89 -3.03 10.08
C GLY A 30 2.66 -2.54 9.30
N TRP A 31 1.47 -2.92 9.79
CA TRP A 31 0.17 -2.59 9.18
C TRP A 31 -0.09 -1.09 9.01
N ALA A 32 0.47 -0.25 9.87
CA ALA A 32 0.36 1.20 9.77
C ALA A 32 0.93 1.75 8.45
N MET A 33 2.05 1.19 8.00
CA MET A 33 2.68 1.60 6.73
C MET A 33 1.88 1.11 5.53
N ALA A 34 1.22 -0.04 5.63
CA ALA A 34 0.32 -0.54 4.58
C ALA A 34 -0.92 0.37 4.37
N ILE A 35 -1.48 0.90 5.47
CA ILE A 35 -2.60 1.86 5.42
C ILE A 35 -2.13 3.21 4.88
N PHE A 36 -0.93 3.66 5.27
CA PHE A 36 -0.33 4.87 4.73
C PHE A 36 -0.06 4.74 3.22
N LEU A 37 0.36 3.55 2.77
CA LEU A 37 0.61 3.24 1.36
C LEU A 37 -0.66 3.15 0.50
N SER A 38 -1.77 2.72 1.09
CA SER A 38 -2.99 2.51 0.33
C SER A 38 -3.74 3.81 0.05
N MET A 39 -3.33 4.94 0.62
CA MET A 39 -3.98 6.22 0.32
C MET A 39 -3.89 6.55 -1.19
N PRO A 40 -5.05 6.74 -1.86
CA PRO A 40 -5.09 7.04 -3.29
C PRO A 40 -4.46 8.42 -3.52
N GLY A 41 -3.29 8.42 -4.15
CA GLY A 41 -2.42 9.60 -4.31
C GLY A 41 -0.98 9.32 -3.90
N LEU A 42 -0.78 8.81 -2.69
CA LEU A 42 0.55 8.37 -2.21
C LEU A 42 0.98 7.04 -2.84
N HIS A 43 0.03 6.26 -3.35
CA HIS A 43 0.27 4.95 -3.95
C HIS A 43 1.33 4.96 -5.07
N PHE A 44 1.25 5.90 -6.01
CA PHE A 44 2.20 6.00 -7.13
C PHE A 44 3.59 6.42 -6.68
N ILE A 45 3.64 7.39 -5.74
CA ILE A 45 4.89 7.85 -5.13
C ILE A 45 5.54 6.68 -4.39
N MET A 46 4.75 5.88 -3.67
CA MET A 46 5.29 4.77 -2.90
C MET A 46 5.74 3.60 -3.76
N LEU A 47 5.11 3.32 -4.91
CA LEU A 47 5.68 2.37 -5.87
C LEU A 47 7.06 2.81 -6.36
N TYR A 48 7.24 4.12 -6.58
CA TYR A 48 8.53 4.69 -6.94
C TYR A 48 9.56 4.55 -5.79
N VAL A 49 9.20 4.96 -4.57
CA VAL A 49 10.08 4.79 -3.39
C VAL A 49 10.39 3.31 -3.15
N PHE A 50 9.42 2.41 -3.32
CA PHE A 50 9.61 0.97 -3.17
C PHE A 50 10.56 0.37 -4.20
N ALA A 51 10.53 0.87 -5.44
CA ALA A 51 11.40 0.40 -6.52
C ALA A 51 12.83 0.92 -6.39
N PHE A 52 13.03 2.16 -5.92
CA PHE A 52 14.33 2.84 -5.96
C PHE A 52 15.06 2.92 -4.61
N MET A 53 14.35 2.81 -3.48
CA MET A 53 15.01 2.82 -2.16
C MET A 53 15.31 1.41 -1.67
N LYS A 54 16.50 1.25 -1.07
CA LYS A 54 16.86 0.05 -0.33
C LYS A 54 16.22 0.11 1.05
N TRP A 55 15.22 -0.74 1.25
CA TRP A 55 14.51 -0.85 2.52
C TRP A 55 15.31 -1.68 3.52
N PRO A 56 15.08 -1.47 4.83
CA PRO A 56 15.53 -2.43 5.83
C PRO A 56 14.88 -3.78 5.55
N THR A 57 15.58 -4.64 4.82
CA THR A 57 15.17 -6.03 4.66
C THR A 57 15.21 -6.65 6.04
N LEU A 58 14.10 -7.25 6.49
CA LEU A 58 14.10 -8.09 7.68
C LEU A 58 15.28 -9.06 7.55
N PRO A 59 16.21 -9.14 8.55
CA PRO A 59 17.36 -10.02 8.49
C PRO A 59 17.02 -11.50 8.24
N ASP A 60 15.77 -11.93 8.48
CA ASP A 60 15.34 -13.32 8.28
C ASP A 60 13.86 -13.35 7.83
N ALA A 61 13.63 -13.54 6.53
CA ALA A 61 12.33 -13.92 5.97
C ALA A 61 12.48 -15.16 5.10
#